data_AF-A0A1T3MNZ5-F1
#
_entry.id   AF-A0A1T3MNZ5-F1
#
_cell.length_a   1.000
_cell.length_b   1.000
_cell.length_c   1.000
_cell.angle_alpha   90.00
_cell.angle_beta   90.00
_cell.angle_gamma   90.00
#
_symmetry.space_group_name_H-M   'P 1'
#
loop_
_entity.id
_entity.type
_entity.pdbx_description
1 polymer ?
#
loop_
_entity_poly.entity_id
_entity_poly.type
_entity_poly.pdbx_seq_one_letter_code
_entity_poly.pdbx_strand_id
1 'polypeptide(L)'
;MMNDKMQTINKKIATEYLKISYPSIRNEITQLSAQNNFAGIIQAVINHLKLLLQEAKINMISYHIKSMEWLYRNGNNYIKYIIESLFVRSFESMKRISEDQHWDKLYEYMPVKFQEIYLEQIRKDEIIIQKK
;
A
#
# COMPACT_ATOMS: atom_id res chain seq x y z
N MET A 1 32.54 14.54 7.54
CA MET A 1 31.29 14.14 6.85
C MET A 1 31.01 12.69 7.20
N MET A 2 30.13 12.43 8.16
CA MET A 2 29.64 11.08 8.41
C MET A 2 28.74 10.70 7.23
N ASN A 3 29.11 9.64 6.54
CA ASN A 3 28.29 9.03 5.51
C ASN A 3 27.16 8.28 6.22
N ASP A 4 26.08 9.01 6.57
CA ASP A 4 24.82 8.42 7.01
C ASP A 4 24.28 7.57 5.86
N LYS A 5 24.74 6.32 5.78
CA LYS A 5 23.98 5.27 5.10
C LYS A 5 22.66 5.17 5.86
N MET A 6 21.68 6.00 5.50
CA MET A 6 20.30 5.91 5.96
C MET A 6 19.95 4.43 5.93
N GLN A 7 19.77 3.82 7.10
CA GLN A 7 19.42 2.42 7.19
C GLN A 7 18.10 2.25 6.44
N THR A 8 18.20 1.70 5.24
CA THR A 8 17.04 1.52 4.37
C THR A 8 16.04 0.63 5.08
N ILE A 9 14.78 1.07 5.18
CA ILE A 9 13.74 0.36 5.91
C ILE A 9 13.64 -1.06 5.35
N ASN A 10 13.95 -2.03 6.22
CA ASN A 10 13.80 -3.44 5.93
C ASN A 10 12.47 -3.95 6.50
N LYS A 11 12.20 -5.24 6.28
CA LYS A 11 10.97 -5.91 6.71
C LYS A 11 10.68 -5.76 8.20
N LYS A 12 11.70 -5.82 9.06
CA LYS A 12 11.53 -5.72 10.51
C LYS A 12 11.08 -4.31 10.90
N ILE A 13 11.77 -3.28 10.39
CA ILE A 13 11.42 -1.88 10.68
C ILE A 13 10.04 -1.54 10.11
N ALA A 14 9.75 -1.97 8.88
CA ALA A 14 8.44 -1.76 8.25
C ALA A 14 7.31 -2.40 9.06
N THR A 15 7.48 -3.63 9.54
CA THR A 15 6.48 -4.30 10.36
C THR A 15 6.18 -3.56 11.66
N GLU A 16 7.19 -3.09 12.39
CA GLU A 16 6.96 -2.34 13.63
C GLU A 16 6.26 -1.00 13.36
N TYR A 17 6.64 -0.31 12.28
CA TYR A 17 5.94 0.88 11.83
C TYR A 17 4.46 0.61 11.52
N LEU A 18 4.15 -0.51 10.85
CA LEU A 18 2.79 -0.90 10.51
C LEU A 18 1.96 -1.26 11.76
N LYS A 19 2.55 -1.92 12.76
CA LYS A 19 1.85 -2.19 14.04
C LYS A 19 1.41 -0.92 14.77
N ILE A 20 2.21 0.15 14.67
CA ILE A 20 1.89 1.46 15.26
C ILE A 20 0.84 2.19 14.41
N SER A 21 1.01 2.17 13.08
CA SER A 21 0.15 2.89 12.14
C SER A 21 -1.25 2.29 12.01
N TYR A 22 -1.42 1.01 12.34
CA TYR A 22 -2.67 0.27 12.20
C TYR A 22 -3.08 -0.43 13.51
N PRO A 23 -3.46 0.33 14.56
CA PRO A 23 -3.76 -0.23 15.86
C PRO A 23 -4.95 -1.22 15.82
N SER A 24 -5.92 -0.99 14.94
CA SER A 24 -7.11 -1.84 14.75
C SER A 24 -6.79 -3.27 14.29
N ILE A 25 -5.74 -3.44 13.48
CA ILE A 25 -5.31 -4.75 12.94
C ILE A 25 -3.94 -5.19 13.48
N ARG A 26 -3.46 -4.55 14.56
CA ARG A 26 -2.14 -4.81 15.15
C ARG A 26 -1.92 -6.27 15.52
N ASN A 27 -2.96 -6.96 16.00
CA ASN A 27 -2.90 -8.36 16.38
C ASN A 27 -2.64 -9.25 15.15
N GLU A 28 -3.35 -9.01 14.05
CA GLU A 28 -3.18 -9.73 12.79
C GLU A 28 -1.77 -9.50 12.21
N ILE A 29 -1.31 -8.24 12.20
CA ILE A 29 0.06 -7.89 11.78
C ILE A 29 1.10 -8.62 12.64
N THR A 30 0.86 -8.72 13.95
CA THR A 30 1.77 -9.41 14.88
C THR A 30 1.84 -10.91 14.61
N GLN A 31 0.69 -11.56 14.37
CA GLN A 31 0.63 -12.98 14.03
C GLN A 31 1.35 -13.27 12.69
N LEU A 32 1.07 -12.48 11.65
CA LEU A 32 1.71 -12.62 10.35
C LEU A 32 3.22 -12.35 10.41
N SER A 33 3.63 -11.40 11.26
CA SER A 33 5.05 -11.14 11.53
C SER A 33 5.75 -12.34 12.16
N ALA A 34 5.12 -13.05 13.10
CA ALA A 34 5.69 -14.24 13.73
C ALA A 34 5.93 -15.36 12.71
N GLN A 35 5.14 -15.39 11.64
CA GLN A 35 5.29 -16.31 10.50
C GLN A 35 6.24 -15.78 9.41
N ASN A 36 6.93 -14.66 9.66
CA ASN A 36 7.82 -14.00 8.71
C ASN A 36 7.11 -13.57 7.39
N ASN A 37 5.77 -13.41 7.42
CA ASN A 37 4.91 -13.21 6.24
C ASN A 37 4.57 -11.73 6.01
N PHE A 38 5.51 -10.98 5.45
CA PHE A 38 5.29 -9.55 5.18
C PHE A 38 4.32 -9.27 4.04
N ALA A 39 4.27 -10.13 3.02
CA ALA A 39 3.25 -10.04 1.98
C ALA A 39 1.83 -10.14 2.59
N GLY A 40 1.63 -11.07 3.52
CA GLY A 40 0.41 -11.19 4.30
C GLY A 40 0.09 -9.94 5.12
N ILE A 41 1.11 -9.32 5.74
CA ILE A 41 0.92 -8.04 6.47
C ILE A 41 0.37 -6.96 5.53
N ILE A 42 0.95 -6.82 4.33
CA ILE A 42 0.46 -5.85 3.35
C ILE A 42 -0.96 -6.20 2.87
N GLN A 43 -1.27 -7.49 2.73
CA GLN A 43 -2.63 -7.93 2.41
C GLN A 43 -3.64 -7.57 3.52
N ALA A 44 -3.28 -7.73 4.80
CA ALA A 44 -4.12 -7.32 5.93
C ALA A 44 -4.39 -5.81 5.91
N VAL A 45 -3.36 -5.01 5.61
CA VAL A 45 -3.51 -3.56 5.40
C VAL A 45 -4.48 -3.25 4.26
N ILE A 46 -4.35 -3.89 3.10
CA ILE A 46 -5.25 -3.71 1.96
C ILE A 46 -6.70 -4.05 2.33
N ASN A 47 -6.91 -5.16 3.03
CA ASN A 47 -8.23 -5.58 3.48
C ASN A 47 -8.84 -4.53 4.43
N HIS A 48 -8.04 -4.01 5.36
CA HIS A 48 -8.47 -2.93 6.24
C HIS A 48 -8.87 -1.67 5.48
N LEU A 49 -8.10 -1.26 4.46
CA LEU A 49 -8.46 -0.09 3.64
C LEU A 49 -9.74 -0.30 2.84
N LYS A 50 -10.00 -1.51 2.35
CA LYS A 50 -11.24 -1.85 1.65
C LYS A 50 -12.46 -1.74 2.57
N LEU A 51 -12.34 -2.16 3.84
CA LEU A 51 -13.39 -1.97 4.84
C LEU A 51 -13.64 -0.47 5.09
N LEU A 52 -12.58 0.32 5.28
CA LEU A 52 -12.71 1.77 5.43
C LEU A 52 -13.36 2.44 4.21
N LEU A 53 -13.12 1.93 3.01
CA LEU A 53 -13.72 2.44 1.77
C LEU A 53 -15.22 2.18 1.71
N GLN A 54 -15.66 0.99 2.13
CA GLN A 54 -17.09 0.66 2.26
C GLN A 54 -17.80 1.51 3.32
N GLU A 55 -17.08 1.94 4.35
CA GLU A 55 -17.56 2.86 5.38
C GLU A 55 -17.44 4.35 5.00
N ALA A 56 -17.05 4.66 3.75
CA ALA A 56 -16.81 6.01 3.24
C ALA A 56 -15.80 6.84 4.06
N LYS A 57 -14.86 6.19 4.76
CA LYS A 57 -13.85 6.85 5.62
C LYS A 57 -12.63 7.33 4.83
N ILE A 58 -12.86 8.08 3.75
CA ILE A 58 -11.83 8.48 2.76
C ILE A 58 -10.61 9.15 3.40
N ASN A 59 -10.82 10.04 4.38
CA ASN A 59 -9.72 10.73 5.07
C ASN A 59 -8.76 9.77 5.79
N MET A 60 -9.28 8.68 6.38
CA MET A 60 -8.44 7.67 7.04
C MET A 60 -7.64 6.87 6.02
N ILE A 61 -8.24 6.55 4.88
CA ILE A 61 -7.56 5.84 3.79
C ILE A 61 -6.42 6.71 3.24
N SER A 62 -6.66 8.00 3.00
CA SER A 62 -5.63 8.93 2.55
C SER A 62 -4.44 9.02 3.52
N TYR A 63 -4.70 9.00 4.83
CA TYR A 63 -3.63 8.94 5.84
C TYR A 63 -2.80 7.65 5.68
N HIS A 64 -3.46 6.50 5.57
CA HIS A 64 -2.78 5.21 5.42
C HIS A 64 -2.01 5.09 4.09
N ILE A 65 -2.51 5.65 2.99
CA ILE A 65 -1.78 5.73 1.72
C ILE A 65 -0.49 6.53 1.90
N LYS A 66 -0.51 7.65 2.63
CA LYS A 66 0.71 8.42 2.95
C LYS A 66 1.69 7.63 3.82
N SER A 67 1.19 6.87 4.81
CA SER A 67 2.04 5.95 5.59
C SER A 67 2.74 4.91 4.70
N MET A 68 2.05 4.39 3.68
CA MET A 68 2.61 3.45 2.71
C MET A 68 3.63 4.12 1.76
N GLU A 69 3.42 5.38 1.37
CA GLU A 69 4.39 6.14 0.58
C GLU A 69 5.69 6.41 1.34
N TRP A 70 5.59 6.69 2.65
CA TRP A 70 6.78 6.81 3.49
C TRP A 70 7.57 5.49 3.55
N LEU A 71 6.89 4.34 3.72
CA LEU A 71 7.55 3.03 3.66
C LEU A 71 8.16 2.76 2.28
N TYR A 72 7.48 3.14 1.21
CA TYR A 72 7.97 2.95 -0.15
C TYR A 72 9.25 3.75 -0.42
N ARG A 73 9.25 5.04 -0.07
CA ARG A 73 10.39 5.94 -0.31
C ARG A 73 11.63 5.51 0.45
N ASN A 74 11.46 5.10 1.70
CA ASN A 74 12.56 4.77 2.61
C ASN A 74 12.88 3.27 2.64
N GLY A 75 12.05 2.44 2.00
CA GLY A 75 12.14 0.99 1.94
C GLY A 75 13.25 0.46 1.05
N ASN A 76 13.72 -0.74 1.36
CA ASN A 76 14.65 -1.45 0.50
C ASN A 76 13.92 -2.02 -0.73
N ASN A 77 14.67 -2.59 -1.68
CA ASN A 77 14.09 -3.11 -2.92
C ASN A 77 12.96 -4.13 -2.66
N TYR A 78 13.07 -4.94 -1.62
CA TYR A 78 12.01 -5.88 -1.24
C TYR A 78 10.74 -5.17 -0.76
N ILE A 79 10.86 -4.15 0.11
CA ILE A 79 9.70 -3.36 0.55
C ILE A 79 9.03 -2.67 -0.63
N LYS A 80 9.82 -2.01 -1.49
CA LYS A 80 9.31 -1.33 -2.69
C LYS A 80 8.56 -2.30 -3.59
N TYR A 81 9.17 -3.45 -3.89
CA TYR A 81 8.57 -4.50 -4.70
C TYR A 81 7.23 -4.98 -4.14
N ILE A 82 7.14 -5.26 -2.84
CA ILE A 82 5.88 -5.73 -2.22
C ILE A 82 4.81 -4.64 -2.25
N ILE A 83 5.17 -3.38 -2.02
CA ILE A 83 4.23 -2.26 -2.08
C ILE A 83 3.69 -2.08 -3.50
N GLU A 84 4.55 -2.11 -4.52
CA GLU A 84 4.12 -2.01 -5.92
C GLU A 84 3.22 -3.18 -6.33
N SER A 85 3.63 -4.41 -5.97
CA SER A 85 3.00 -5.65 -6.43
C SER A 85 1.68 -5.96 -5.74
N LEU A 86 1.51 -5.53 -4.49
CA LEU A 86 0.30 -5.80 -3.71
C LEU A 86 -0.49 -4.53 -3.45
N PHE A 87 0.13 -3.54 -2.82
CA PHE A 87 -0.58 -2.36 -2.32
C PHE A 87 -1.06 -1.47 -3.49
N VAL A 88 -0.16 -1.02 -4.36
CA VAL A 88 -0.54 -0.21 -5.52
C VAL A 88 -1.43 -1.02 -6.46
N ARG A 89 -1.12 -2.31 -6.69
CA ARG A 89 -1.95 -3.19 -7.51
C ARG A 89 -3.39 -3.31 -7.01
N SER A 90 -3.60 -3.24 -5.68
CA SER A 90 -4.92 -3.34 -5.09
C SER A 90 -5.84 -2.17 -5.41
N PHE A 91 -5.29 -1.02 -5.84
CA PHE A 91 -6.04 0.18 -6.22
C PHE A 91 -7.09 -0.10 -7.28
N GLU A 92 -6.78 -0.96 -8.26
CA GLU A 92 -7.75 -1.34 -9.28
C GLU A 92 -8.96 -2.06 -8.67
N SER A 93 -8.72 -2.94 -7.69
CA SER A 93 -9.82 -3.60 -6.98
C SER A 93 -10.56 -2.68 -6.02
N MET A 94 -9.89 -1.66 -5.47
CA MET A 94 -10.51 -0.63 -4.63
C MET A 94 -11.43 0.26 -5.46
N LYS A 95 -10.96 0.72 -6.63
CA LYS A 95 -11.74 1.49 -7.60
C LYS A 95 -13.05 0.78 -7.96
N ARG A 96 -13.00 -0.52 -8.24
CA ARG A 96 -14.19 -1.31 -8.61
C ARG A 96 -15.24 -1.44 -7.51
N ILE A 97 -14.86 -1.29 -6.24
CA ILE A 97 -15.78 -1.44 -5.10
C ILE A 97 -16.17 -0.11 -4.47
N SER A 98 -15.60 1.01 -4.93
CA SER A 98 -15.96 2.37 -4.51
C SER A 98 -16.96 3.00 -5.46
N GLU A 99 -17.77 3.91 -4.93
CA GLU A 99 -18.47 4.90 -5.76
C GLU A 99 -17.46 5.81 -6.45
N ASP A 100 -17.77 6.26 -7.68
CA ASP A 100 -16.88 7.09 -8.50
C ASP A 100 -16.40 8.35 -7.75
N GLN A 101 -17.32 9.05 -7.07
CA GLN A 101 -17.00 10.25 -6.28
C GLN A 101 -16.00 9.99 -5.14
N HIS A 102 -16.06 8.80 -4.52
CA HIS A 102 -15.14 8.41 -3.46
C HIS A 102 -13.78 8.02 -4.01
N TRP A 103 -13.77 7.34 -5.17
CA TRP A 103 -12.55 7.02 -5.88
C TRP A 103 -11.80 8.26 -6.34
N ASP A 104 -12.48 9.20 -6.99
CA ASP A 104 -11.87 10.43 -7.52
C ASP A 104 -11.19 11.23 -6.40
N LYS A 105 -11.88 11.38 -5.26
CA LYS A 105 -11.33 12.03 -4.08
C LYS A 105 -10.13 11.27 -3.51
N LEU A 106 -10.18 9.94 -3.47
CA LEU A 106 -9.05 9.13 -3.00
C LEU A 106 -7.85 9.27 -3.94
N TYR A 107 -8.09 9.27 -5.25
CA TYR A 107 -7.08 9.39 -6.28
C TYR A 107 -6.37 10.76 -6.21
N GLU A 108 -7.12 11.84 -5.97
CA GLU A 108 -6.55 13.18 -5.77
C GLU A 108 -5.54 13.23 -4.61
N TYR A 109 -5.83 12.53 -3.50
CA TYR A 109 -4.91 12.46 -2.35
C TYR A 109 -3.81 11.41 -2.49
N MET A 110 -3.86 10.58 -3.52
CA MET A 110 -2.87 9.55 -3.77
C MET A 110 -1.53 10.20 -4.16
N PRO A 111 -0.40 9.76 -3.58
CA PRO A 111 0.91 10.24 -3.97
C PRO A 111 1.16 10.02 -5.46
N VAL A 112 1.70 11.05 -6.14
CA VAL A 112 1.98 11.04 -7.58
C VAL A 112 2.74 9.77 -7.99
N LYS A 113 3.73 9.36 -7.20
CA LYS A 113 4.51 8.16 -7.53
C LYS A 113 3.67 6.88 -7.56
N PHE A 114 2.66 6.77 -6.71
CA PHE A 114 1.75 5.64 -6.72
C PHE A 114 0.75 5.73 -7.87
N GLN A 115 0.29 6.92 -8.24
CA GLN A 115 -0.54 7.12 -9.43
C GLN A 115 0.21 6.68 -10.70
N GLU A 116 1.47 7.07 -10.85
CA GLU A 116 2.34 6.64 -11.98
C GLU A 116 2.41 5.12 -12.08
N ILE A 117 2.75 4.44 -10.98
CA ILE A 117 2.89 2.98 -10.94
C ILE A 117 1.55 2.31 -11.26
N TYR A 118 0.44 2.82 -10.71
CA TYR A 118 -0.90 2.32 -11.00
C TYR A 118 -1.24 2.43 -12.49
N LEU A 119 -1.04 3.61 -13.10
CA LEU A 119 -1.30 3.83 -14.53
C LEU A 119 -0.41 2.95 -15.42
N GLU A 120 0.86 2.76 -15.06
CA GLU A 120 1.75 1.85 -15.76
C GLU A 120 1.28 0.39 -15.69
N GLN A 121 0.75 -0.05 -14.54
CA GLN A 121 0.20 -1.39 -14.37
C GLN A 121 -1.05 -1.58 -15.25
N ILE A 122 -1.97 -0.61 -15.28
CA ILE A 122 -3.16 -0.66 -16.13
C ILE A 122 -2.79 -0.75 -17.61
N ARG A 123 -1.88 0.12 -18.07
CA ARG A 123 -1.39 0.09 -19.46
C ARG A 123 -0.78 -1.26 -19.84
N LYS A 124 -0.03 -1.88 -18.94
CA LYS A 124 0.57 -3.22 -19.17
C LYS A 124 -0.52 -4.29 -19.28
N ASP A 125 -1.55 -4.24 -18.44
CA ASP A 125 -2.68 -5.17 -18.50
C ASP A 125 -3.43 -5.05 -19.83
N GLU A 126 -3.70 -3.83 -20.29
CA GLU A 126 -4.37 -3.58 -21.57
C GLU A 126 -3.59 -4.16 -22.76
N ILE A 127 -2.27 -3.98 -22.78
CA ILE A 127 -1.40 -4.56 -23.82
C ILE A 127 -1.45 -6.09 -23.79
N ILE A 128 -1.48 -6.70 -22.60
CA ILE A 128 -1.57 -8.17 -22.46
C ILE A 128 -2.92 -8.68 -22.96
N ILE A 129 -4.01 -7.96 -22.68
CA ILE A 129 -5.36 -8.32 -23.12
C ILE A 129 -5.49 -8.18 -24.64
N GLN A 130 -4.98 -7.10 -25.23
CA GLN A 130 -5.02 -6.88 -26.69
C GLN A 130 -4.15 -7.86 -27.49
N LYS A 131 -3.19 -8.53 -26.85
CA LYS A 131 -2.35 -9.58 -27.46
C LYS A 131 -2.95 -10.98 -27.41
N LYS A 132 -4.10 -11.15 -26.76
CA LYS A 132 -4.85 -12.42 -26.71
C LYS A 132 -5.99 -12.40 -27.72
#